data_AF-A0A411DL89-F1
#
_entry.id   AF-A0A411DL89-F1
#
_cell.length_a   1.000
_cell.length_b   1.000
_cell.length_c   1.000
_cell.angle_alpha   90.00
_cell.angle_beta   90.00
_cell.angle_gamma   90.00
#
_symmetry.space_group_name_H-M   'P 1'
#
loop_
_entity.id
_entity.type
_entity.pdbx_description
1 polymer ?
#
loop_
_entity_poly.entity_id
_entity_poly.type
_entity_poly.pdbx_seq_one_letter_code
_entity_poly.pdbx_strand_id
1 'polypeptide(L)' 'MKKLNRKTLKNMIGAIGIELNLPLPVGVCLGNLLSLCPPHSHCRADERCYPDAAGPCINGLCPSGYHCHAGECVR' A
#
# COMPACT_ATOMS: atom_id res chain seq x y z
N MET A 1 6.23 -22.09 9.87
CA MET A 1 5.13 -21.40 9.15
C MET A 1 5.51 -21.30 7.68
N LYS A 2 4.88 -22.06 6.78
CA LYS A 2 5.21 -22.06 5.33
C LYS A 2 4.74 -20.74 4.73
N LYS A 3 5.67 -19.90 4.21
CA LYS A 3 5.31 -18.69 3.46
C LYS A 3 4.50 -19.10 2.23
N LEU A 4 3.26 -18.64 2.14
CA LEU A 4 2.37 -18.96 1.03
C LEU A 4 2.95 -18.36 -0.26
N ASN A 5 3.22 -19.20 -1.25
CA ASN A 5 3.79 -18.77 -2.52
C ASN A 5 2.72 -18.01 -3.34
N ARG A 6 3.07 -16.81 -3.82
CA ARG A 6 2.22 -15.93 -4.64
C ARG A 6 1.55 -16.64 -5.82
N LYS A 7 2.23 -17.61 -6.44
CA LYS A 7 1.66 -18.43 -7.53
C LYS A 7 0.54 -19.32 -7.03
N THR A 8 0.73 -19.92 -5.85
CA THR A 8 -0.27 -20.78 -5.22
C THR A 8 -1.50 -19.98 -4.79
N LEU A 9 -1.30 -18.77 -4.23
CA LEU A 9 -2.40 -17.88 -3.90
C LEU A 9 -3.22 -17.53 -5.13
N LYS A 10 -2.59 -17.05 -6.23
CA LYS A 10 -3.29 -16.75 -7.50
C LYS A 10 -4.18 -17.88 -7.99
N ASN A 11 -3.69 -19.12 -7.93
CA ASN A 11 -4.44 -20.28 -8.38
C ASN A 11 -5.66 -20.58 -7.49
N MET A 12 -5.56 -20.31 -6.17
CA MET A 12 -6.68 -20.51 -5.25
C MET A 12 -7.78 -19.46 -5.44
N ILE A 13 -7.43 -18.19 -5.66
CA ILE A 13 -8.41 -17.10 -5.87
C ILE A 13 -9.05 -17.15 -7.26
N GLY A 14 -8.33 -17.59 -8.29
CA GLY A 14 -8.92 -17.82 -9.61
C GLY A 14 -10.03 -18.88 -9.58
N ALA A 15 -9.92 -19.89 -8.70
CA ALA A 15 -10.92 -20.94 -8.54
C ALA A 15 -12.25 -20.44 -7.90
N ILE A 16 -12.24 -19.29 -7.21
CA ILE A 16 -13.44 -18.65 -6.66
C ILE A 16 -13.95 -17.49 -7.54
N GLY A 17 -13.49 -17.42 -8.79
CA GLY A 17 -13.91 -16.39 -9.76
C GLY A 17 -13.25 -15.02 -9.56
N ILE A 18 -12.20 -14.94 -8.72
CA ILE A 18 -11.42 -13.72 -8.51
C ILE A 18 -10.15 -13.80 -9.35
N GLU A 19 -10.20 -13.18 -10.53
CA GLU A 19 -9.06 -13.01 -11.43
C GLU A 19 -8.07 -11.98 -10.86
N LEU A 20 -7.02 -12.42 -10.16
CA LEU A 20 -5.93 -11.55 -9.70
C LEU A 20 -4.94 -11.24 -10.84
N ASN A 21 -5.43 -10.53 -11.86
CA ASN A 21 -4.60 -9.94 -12.89
C ASN A 21 -3.85 -8.74 -12.29
N LEU A 22 -2.58 -8.98 -11.90
CA LEU A 22 -1.68 -7.93 -11.43
C LEU A 22 -1.16 -7.18 -12.67
N PRO A 23 -1.53 -5.91 -12.84
CA PRO A 23 -1.13 -4.84 -11.93
C PRO A 23 -2.34 -4.36 -11.16
N LEU A 24 -2.35 -4.47 -9.82
CA LEU A 24 -3.32 -3.70 -9.04
C LEU A 24 -2.88 -2.23 -9.19
N PRO A 25 -3.60 -1.37 -9.93
CA PRO A 25 -3.19 0.03 -10.14
C PRO A 25 -3.43 0.88 -8.88
N VAL A 26 -4.14 0.31 -7.92
CA VAL A 26 -4.58 0.90 -6.66
C VAL A 26 -4.41 -0.20 -5.62
N GLY A 27 -3.59 0.05 -4.61
CA GLY A 27 -3.45 -0.91 -3.53
C GLY A 27 -4.81 -1.17 -2.88
N VAL A 28 -5.13 -2.44 -2.64
CA VAL A 28 -6.38 -2.84 -1.98
C VAL A 28 -6.16 -2.77 -0.48
N CYS A 29 -6.98 -1.99 0.20
CA CYS A 29 -6.84 -1.71 1.62
C CYS A 29 -8.18 -1.93 2.33
N LEU A 30 -8.39 -3.13 2.87
CA LEU A 30 -9.60 -3.53 3.59
C LEU A 30 -9.28 -3.61 5.09
N GLY A 31 -9.16 -2.44 5.72
CA GLY A 31 -8.81 -2.31 7.15
C GLY A 31 -7.60 -3.17 7.55
N ASN A 32 -7.76 -3.98 8.60
CA ASN A 32 -6.73 -4.91 9.09
C ASN A 32 -6.75 -6.28 8.40
N LEU A 33 -7.71 -6.56 7.50
CA LEU A 33 -7.94 -7.88 6.93
C LEU A 33 -7.06 -8.13 5.70
N LEU A 34 -6.91 -7.12 4.84
CA LEU A 34 -6.12 -7.23 3.61
C LEU A 34 -5.44 -5.88 3.30
N SER A 35 -4.10 -5.86 3.33
CA SER A 35 -3.30 -4.70 2.92
C SER A 35 -2.39 -5.10 1.76
N LEU A 36 -2.84 -4.82 0.55
CA LEU A 36 -2.10 -5.00 -0.70
C LEU A 36 -1.65 -3.64 -1.24
N CYS A 37 -0.97 -2.87 -0.40
CA CYS A 37 -0.38 -1.61 -0.81
C CYS A 37 0.93 -1.84 -1.60
N PRO A 38 1.28 -0.93 -2.54
CA PRO A 38 2.59 -0.91 -3.17
C PRO A 38 3.75 -0.90 -2.14
N PRO A 39 4.97 -1.28 -2.53
CA PRO A 39 6.15 -1.09 -1.69
C PRO A 39 6.26 0.37 -1.21
N HIS A 40 6.71 0.58 0.03
CA HIS A 40 6.83 1.91 0.65
C HIS A 40 5.51 2.68 0.74
N SER A 41 4.42 1.97 1.02
CA SER A 41 3.13 2.57 1.31
C SER A 41 2.35 1.78 2.34
N HIS A 42 1.45 2.46 3.04
CA HIS A 42 0.68 1.92 4.14
C HIS A 42 -0.81 2.20 3.98
N CYS A 43 -1.60 1.31 4.57
CA CYS A 43 -3.04 1.43 4.69
C CYS A 43 -3.46 2.50 5.71
N ARG A 44 -4.45 3.32 5.38
CA ARG A 44 -5.13 4.22 6.33
C ARG A 44 -6.59 3.84 6.54
N ALA A 45 -7.20 4.49 7.54
CA ALA A 45 -8.58 4.27 7.96
C ALA A 45 -9.64 4.63 6.89
N ASP A 46 -9.25 5.41 5.89
CA ASP A 46 -10.08 5.72 4.72
C ASP A 46 -9.96 4.66 3.61
N GLU A 47 -9.39 3.49 3.93
CA GLU A 47 -9.28 2.34 3.02
C GLU A 47 -8.42 2.65 1.77
N ARG A 48 -7.45 3.55 1.92
CA ARG A 48 -6.51 3.93 0.85
C ARG A 48 -5.06 3.71 1.27
N CYS A 49 -4.23 3.44 0.26
CA CYS A 49 -2.79 3.33 0.43
C CYS A 49 -2.12 4.70 0.26
N TYR A 50 -1.29 5.06 1.22
CA TYR A 50 -0.51 6.29 1.23
C TYR A 50 0.97 5.96 1.21
N PRO A 51 1.79 6.68 0.43
CA PRO A 51 3.22 6.41 0.41
C PRO A 51 3.86 6.77 1.75
N ASP A 52 4.97 6.13 2.11
CA ASP A 52 5.71 6.46 3.34
C ASP A 52 6.46 7.79 3.20
N ALA A 53 6.75 8.19 1.95
CA ALA A 53 7.28 9.50 1.59
C ALA A 53 6.39 10.16 0.53
N ALA A 54 5.95 11.41 0.77
CA ALA A 54 5.10 12.17 -0.13
C ALA A 54 5.88 13.05 -1.13
N GLY A 55 7.22 13.07 -1.05
CA GLY A 55 8.10 13.90 -1.87
C GLY A 55 8.90 14.92 -1.04
N PRO A 56 9.49 15.96 -1.66
CA PRO A 56 10.29 16.96 -0.96
C PRO A 56 9.42 17.89 -0.10
N CYS A 57 10.01 18.44 0.95
CA CYS A 57 9.38 19.52 1.71
C CYS A 57 9.29 20.80 0.87
N ILE A 58 8.17 21.50 0.97
CA ILE A 58 8.00 22.82 0.34
C ILE A 58 7.95 23.86 1.45
N ASN A 59 8.98 24.71 1.54
CA ASN A 59 9.14 25.69 2.62
C ASN A 59 9.06 25.10 4.04
N GLY A 60 9.58 23.88 4.22
CA GLY A 60 9.52 23.15 5.50
C GLY A 60 8.13 22.59 5.84
N LEU A 61 7.17 22.67 4.91
CA LEU A 61 5.80 22.17 5.08
C LEU A 61 5.58 20.90 4.25
N CYS A 62 4.68 20.07 4.76
CA CYS A 62 4.27 18.81 4.16
C CYS A 62 2.74 18.66 4.21
N PRO A 63 2.14 17.86 3.32
CA PRO A 63 0.72 17.56 3.36
C PRO A 63 0.32 16.89 4.69
N SER A 64 -0.98 16.95 5.00
CA SER A 64 -1.51 16.49 6.28
C SER A 64 -1.11 15.04 6.61
N GLY A 65 -0.51 14.86 7.78
CA GLY A 65 -0.05 13.56 8.28
C GLY A 65 1.29 13.09 7.71
N TYR A 66 2.11 14.04 7.24
CA TYR A 66 3.55 13.90 6.98
C TYR A 66 4.30 15.02 7.73
N HIS A 67 5.55 14.77 8.06
CA HIS A 67 6.47 15.68 8.70
C HIS A 67 7.71 15.88 7.84
N CYS A 68 8.24 17.10 7.81
CA CYS A 68 9.48 17.37 7.10
C CYS A 68 10.67 16.81 7.89
N HIS A 69 11.34 15.80 7.36
CA HIS A 69 12.56 15.24 7.91
C HIS A 69 13.63 15.18 6.82
N ALA A 70 14.81 15.75 7.09
CA ALA A 70 15.93 15.76 6.15
C ALA A 70 15.59 16.31 4.73
N GLY A 71 14.59 17.19 4.63
CA GLY A 71 14.15 17.76 3.35
C GLY A 71 13.10 16.92 2.59
N GLU A 72 12.66 15.80 3.15
CA GLU A 72 11.59 14.97 2.61
C GLU A 72 10.37 14.92 3.54
N CYS A 73 9.19 14.86 2.94
CA CYS A 73 7.93 14.63 3.63
C CYS A 73 7.76 13.15 3.92
N VAL A 74 8.14 12.76 5.12
CA VAL A 74 8.02 11.38 5.62
C VAL A 74 6.93 11.31 6.67
N ARG A 75 6.44 10.10 6.96
CA ARG A 75 5.44 9.91 8.01
C ARG A 75 6.05 9.84 9.40
#